data_AF-A0A820C6W9-F1
#
_entry.id   AF-A0A820C6W9-F1
#
_cell.length_a   1.000
_cell.length_b   1.000
_cell.length_c   1.000
_cell.angle_alpha   90.00
_cell.angle_beta   90.00
_cell.angle_gamma   90.00
#
_symmetry.space_group_name_H-M   'P 1'
#
loop_
_entity.id
_entity.type
_entity.pdbx_description
1 polymer ?
#
loop_
_entity_poly.entity_id
_entity_poly.type
_entity_poly.pdbx_seq_one_letter_code
_entity_poly.pdbx_strand_id
1 'polypeptide(L)'
;MGSESVSSVCSSINTEEKRSTVKLDSIRKIETEIRKQWSDRKYFEANAPTEWTNNSNKYFVTFPYPYMNGRLHLGHTFSLSKCE
;
A
#
# COMPACT_ATOMS: atom_id res chain seq x y z
N MET A 1 -0.72 -61.97 6.95
CA MET A 1 -1.69 -60.85 6.90
C MET A 1 -1.07 -59.70 7.69
N GLY A 2 -0.58 -58.61 7.13
CA GLY A 2 -0.91 -57.97 5.87
C GLY A 2 -1.71 -56.70 6.15
N SER A 3 -1.00 -55.58 6.31
CA SER A 3 -1.42 -54.18 6.06
C SER A 3 -0.38 -53.23 6.70
N GLU A 4 0.77 -53.00 6.06
CA GLU A 4 1.01 -51.86 5.14
C GLU A 4 0.86 -50.51 5.89
N SER A 5 1.93 -49.86 6.36
CA SER A 5 2.89 -49.06 5.59
C SER A 5 2.26 -48.21 4.48
N VAL A 6 1.41 -47.26 4.86
CA VAL A 6 0.88 -46.17 4.02
C VAL A 6 0.75 -44.98 5.00
N SER A 7 1.36 -43.82 4.88
CA SER A 7 1.78 -43.06 3.71
C SER A 7 2.78 -42.00 4.16
N SER A 8 4.04 -42.23 3.84
CA SER A 8 4.98 -41.15 3.52
C SER A 8 4.51 -40.50 2.21
N VAL A 9 3.43 -39.72 2.25
CA VAL A 9 3.02 -38.90 1.11
C VAL A 9 3.76 -37.59 1.20
N CYS A 10 4.90 -37.60 0.50
CA CYS A 10 5.46 -36.50 -0.25
C CYS A 10 4.56 -35.24 -0.24
N SER A 11 4.80 -34.32 0.69
CA SER A 11 4.45 -32.93 0.42
C SER A 11 5.47 -32.44 -0.58
N SER A 12 5.18 -32.65 -1.86
CA SER A 12 5.87 -32.02 -2.98
C SER A 12 5.88 -30.52 -2.70
N ILE A 13 7.00 -30.05 -2.14
CA ILE A 13 7.42 -28.66 -2.18
C ILE A 13 7.44 -28.33 -3.66
N ASN A 14 6.39 -27.65 -4.12
CA ASN A 14 6.43 -26.90 -5.36
C ASN A 14 7.58 -25.91 -5.20
N THR A 15 8.78 -26.29 -5.64
CA THR A 15 9.83 -25.35 -6.02
C THR A 15 9.32 -24.62 -7.26
N GLU A 16 8.39 -23.69 -7.05
CA GLU A 16 8.15 -22.63 -8.01
C GLU A 16 9.48 -21.91 -8.18
N GLU A 17 10.01 -21.91 -9.40
CA GLU A 17 11.18 -21.13 -9.75
C GLU A 17 11.02 -19.70 -9.23
N LYS A 18 11.89 -19.31 -8.30
CA LYS A 18 11.89 -17.96 -7.73
C LYS A 18 12.20 -16.97 -8.84
N ARG A 19 11.17 -16.35 -9.43
CA ARG A 19 11.34 -15.18 -10.30
C ARG A 19 12.10 -14.11 -9.51
N SER A 20 13.17 -13.58 -10.09
CA SER A 20 14.01 -12.57 -9.44
C SER A 20 13.18 -11.32 -9.08
N THR A 21 13.03 -11.02 -7.79
CA THR A 21 12.24 -9.87 -7.26
C THR A 21 12.98 -8.53 -7.32
N VAL A 22 14.16 -8.49 -7.95
CA VAL A 22 15.07 -7.34 -7.99
C VAL A 22 14.36 -6.04 -8.40
N LYS A 23 13.47 -6.11 -9.40
CA LYS A 23 12.69 -4.95 -9.86
C LYS A 23 11.75 -4.43 -8.77
N LEU A 24 11.02 -5.33 -8.11
CA LEU A 24 10.08 -4.98 -7.05
C LEU A 24 10.82 -4.39 -5.84
N ASP A 25 11.97 -4.93 -5.48
CA ASP A 25 12.79 -4.42 -4.37
C ASP A 25 13.36 -3.02 -4.69
N SER A 26 13.71 -2.76 -5.95
CA SER A 26 14.13 -1.44 -6.38
C SER A 26 13.02 -0.39 -6.24
N ILE A 27 11.78 -0.73 -6.62
CA ILE A 27 10.62 0.17 -6.51
C ILE A 27 10.31 0.47 -5.04
N ARG A 28 10.33 -0.54 -4.16
CA ARG A 28 10.09 -0.35 -2.72
C ARG A 28 11.12 0.56 -2.05
N LYS A 29 12.38 0.49 -2.49
CA LYS A 29 13.45 1.39 -2.01
C LYS A 29 13.15 2.84 -2.38
N ILE A 30 12.81 3.08 -3.65
CA ILE A 30 12.45 4.41 -4.15
C ILE A 30 11.20 4.93 -3.42
N GLU A 31 10.17 4.11 -3.24
CA GLU A 31 8.95 4.48 -2.50
C GLU A 31 9.27 4.98 -1.09
N THR A 32 10.15 4.26 -0.38
CA THR A 32 10.53 4.60 0.99
C THR A 32 11.30 5.93 1.04
N GLU A 33 12.22 6.15 0.09
CA GLU A 33 12.99 7.39 0.00
C GLU A 33 12.09 8.60 -0.27
N ILE A 34 11.18 8.48 -1.24
CA ILE A 34 10.26 9.56 -1.61
C ILE A 34 9.30 9.88 -0.47
N ARG A 35 8.75 8.87 0.22
CA ARG A 35 7.89 9.07 1.41
C ARG A 35 8.61 9.83 2.52
N LYS A 36 9.91 9.57 2.71
CA LYS A 36 10.73 10.31 3.67
C LYS A 36 10.89 11.76 3.23
N GLN A 37 11.27 12.00 1.97
CA GLN A 37 11.42 13.35 1.43
C GLN A 37 10.13 14.18 1.52
N TRP A 38 8.97 13.59 1.25
CA TRP A 38 7.67 14.25 1.41
C TRP A 38 7.35 14.62 2.85
N SER A 39 7.69 13.74 3.80
CA SER A 39 7.48 13.98 5.23
C SER A 39 8.40 15.10 5.75
N ASP A 40 9.68 15.06 5.39
CA ASP A 40 10.68 16.06 5.80
C ASP A 40 10.34 17.46 5.27
N ARG A 41 9.82 17.54 4.04
CA ARG A 41 9.42 18.79 3.38
C ARG A 41 7.99 19.22 3.68
N LYS A 42 7.20 18.41 4.41
CA LYS A 42 5.79 18.69 4.74
C LYS A 42 4.94 19.06 3.52
N TYR A 43 5.18 18.38 2.39
CA TYR A 43 4.63 18.77 1.08
C TYR A 43 3.08 18.80 1.05
N PHE A 44 2.44 17.94 1.85
CA PHE A 44 0.98 17.83 1.93
C PHE A 44 0.35 18.66 3.07
N GLU A 45 1.14 19.44 3.83
CA GLU A 45 0.62 20.37 4.85
C GLU A 45 0.21 21.69 4.18
N ALA A 46 -1.06 21.83 3.83
CA ALA A 46 -1.61 23.08 3.28
C ALA A 46 -2.04 24.03 4.41
N ASN A 47 -1.45 25.22 4.46
CA ASN A 47 -1.90 26.31 5.34
C ASN A 47 -2.85 27.24 4.58
N ALA A 48 -3.91 27.69 5.25
CA ALA A 48 -4.81 28.68 4.66
C ALA A 48 -4.06 30.02 4.48
N PRO A 49 -4.19 30.69 3.32
CA PRO A 49 -3.56 31.99 3.12
C PRO A 49 -4.22 33.04 4.01
N THR A 50 -3.43 33.96 4.57
CA THR A 50 -3.92 35.06 5.41
C THR A 50 -4.81 36.03 4.63
N GLU A 51 -4.57 36.18 3.32
CA GLU A 51 -5.36 37.02 2.43
C GLU A 51 -5.91 36.23 1.23
N TRP A 52 -7.18 36.44 0.91
CA TRP A 52 -7.85 35.77 -0.20
C TRP A 52 -7.50 36.47 -1.52
N THR A 53 -6.43 36.02 -2.18
CA THR A 53 -6.10 36.47 -3.55
C THR A 53 -6.99 35.76 -4.57
N ASN A 54 -7.54 36.48 -5.54
CA ASN A 54 -8.45 35.94 -6.59
C ASN A 54 -7.89 34.78 -7.45
N ASN A 55 -6.64 34.37 -7.25
CA ASN A 55 -6.00 33.25 -7.95
C ASN A 55 -5.89 31.97 -7.10
N SER A 56 -6.46 31.94 -5.88
CA SER A 56 -6.39 30.76 -5.00
C SER A 56 -7.54 29.78 -5.27
N ASN A 57 -7.40 28.94 -6.30
CA ASN A 57 -8.30 27.82 -6.52
C ASN A 57 -8.08 26.75 -5.43
N LYS A 58 -8.99 26.70 -4.45
CA LYS A 58 -8.98 25.69 -3.38
C LYS A 58 -9.58 24.38 -3.88
N TYR A 59 -8.82 23.29 -3.79
CA TYR A 59 -9.32 21.93 -3.97
C TYR A 59 -9.33 21.22 -2.62
N PHE A 60 -10.51 20.82 -2.14
CA PHE A 60 -10.68 20.16 -0.85
C PHE A 60 -11.52 18.91 -1.02
N VAL A 61 -10.95 17.77 -0.66
CA VAL A 61 -11.56 16.46 -0.81
C VAL A 61 -11.60 15.77 0.55
N THR A 62 -12.69 15.07 0.82
CA THR A 62 -12.88 14.31 2.06
C THR A 62 -13.19 12.86 1.75
N PHE A 63 -12.54 11.94 2.45
CA PHE A 63 -12.85 10.52 2.43
C PHE A 63 -13.49 10.11 3.77
N PRO A 64 -14.59 9.34 3.78
CA PRO A 64 -15.22 8.89 5.02
C PRO A 64 -14.23 8.05 5.86
N TYR A 65 -14.07 8.41 7.14
CA TYR A 65 -13.12 7.74 8.01
C TYR A 65 -13.52 6.26 8.22
N PRO A 66 -12.64 5.29 7.92
CA PRO A 66 -12.97 3.87 8.04
C PRO A 66 -13.02 3.42 9.51
N TYR A 67 -13.89 2.47 9.82
CA TYR A 67 -13.92 1.86 11.15
C TYR A 67 -12.62 1.09 11.42
N MET A 68 -12.04 1.29 12.61
CA MET A 68 -10.74 0.74 13.00
C MET A 68 -10.80 -0.70 13.54
N ASN A 69 -11.92 -1.40 13.38
CA ASN A 69 -12.11 -2.76 13.89
C ASN A 69 -11.39 -3.85 13.05
N GLY A 70 -10.47 -3.45 12.15
CA GLY A 70 -9.73 -4.36 11.29
C GLY A 70 -8.67 -3.67 10.45
N ARG A 71 -8.02 -4.44 9.58
CA ARG A 71 -7.07 -3.92 8.58
C ARG A 71 -7.83 -3.32 7.40
N LEU A 72 -7.26 -2.28 6.79
CA LEU A 72 -7.79 -1.75 5.54
C LEU A 72 -7.67 -2.80 4.44
N HIS A 73 -8.78 -3.10 3.78
CA HIS A 73 -8.81 -4.00 2.63
C HIS A 73 -8.82 -3.20 1.33
N LEU A 74 -8.63 -3.89 0.19
CA LEU A 74 -8.52 -3.27 -1.13
C LEU A 74 -9.72 -2.37 -1.50
N GLY A 75 -10.91 -2.64 -0.94
CA GLY A 75 -12.09 -1.80 -1.16
C GLY A 75 -11.94 -0.40 -0.57
N HIS A 76 -11.35 -0.28 0.63
CA HIS A 76 -11.04 1.04 1.20
C HIS A 76 -10.04 1.81 0.33
N THR A 77 -9.00 1.12 -0.16
CA THR A 77 -7.98 1.73 -1.04
C THR A 77 -8.59 2.16 -2.38
N PHE A 78 -9.48 1.36 -2.96
CA PHE A 78 -10.17 1.70 -4.21
C PHE A 78 -11.07 2.94 -4.06
N SER A 79 -11.78 3.07 -2.94
CA SER A 79 -12.60 4.26 -2.69
C SER A 79 -11.73 5.49 -2.38
N LEU A 80 -10.61 5.32 -1.66
CA LEU A 80 -9.63 6.39 -1.43
C LEU A 80 -9.03 6.92 -2.74
N SER A 81 -8.74 6.04 -3.71
CA SER A 81 -8.13 6.42 -4.99
C SER A 81 -9.05 7.21 -5.93
N LYS A 82 -10.30 7.49 -5.53
CA LYS A 82 -11.21 8.41 -6.26
C LYS A 82 -11.08 9.85 -5.79
N CYS A 83 -10.51 10.03 -4.60
CA CYS A 83 -10.25 11.31 -3.97
C CYS A 83 -8.84 11.82 -4.25
N GLU A 84 -7.93 10.91 -4.62
CA GLU A 84 -6.63 11.19 -5.23
C GLU A 84 -6.79 11.56 -6.71
#